data_AF-A0A553ZS21-F1
#
_entry.id   AF-A0A553ZS21-F1
#
_cell.length_a   1.000
_cell.length_b   1.000
_cell.length_c   1.000
_cell.angle_alpha   90.00
_cell.angle_beta   90.00
_cell.angle_gamma   90.00
#
_symmetry.space_group_name_H-M   'P 1'
#
loop_
_entity.id
_entity.type
_entity.pdbx_description
1 polymer ?
#
loop_
_entity_poly.entity_id
_entity_poly.type
_entity_poly.pdbx_seq_one_letter_code
_entity_poly.pdbx_strand_id
1 'polypeptide(L)' 'GNEENNVWLCDCAKVYGHAQVKAGIEEDAIPTIHYSSQVAEYAIVEGNCVLKHHVLVGGNAVVRGGPILLDEHVVIQGE' A
#
# COMPACT_ATOMS: atom_id res chain seq x y z
N GLY A 1 -4.48 6.97 -8.02
CA GLY A 1 -5.74 6.36 -8.48
C GLY A 1 -5.66 6.13 -9.97
N ASN A 2 -6.77 5.69 -10.56
CA ASN A 2 -7.00 5.55 -12.00
C ASN A 2 -8.42 6.07 -12.33
N GLU A 3 -8.95 5.76 -13.51
CA GLU A 3 -10.28 6.23 -13.95
C GLU A 3 -11.43 5.64 -13.11
N GLU A 4 -11.24 4.44 -12.54
CA GLU A 4 -12.26 3.72 -11.77
C GLU A 4 -12.12 3.95 -10.26
N ASN A 5 -10.88 4.00 -9.76
CA ASN A 5 -10.57 3.84 -8.35
C ASN A 5 -9.59 4.87 -7.79
N ASN A 6 -9.81 5.20 -6.52
CA ASN A 6 -8.95 6.08 -5.74
C ASN A 6 -7.86 5.31 -4.98
N VAL A 7 -6.93 6.06 -4.42
CA VAL A 7 -5.92 5.58 -3.47
C VAL A 7 -6.10 6.39 -2.20
N TRP A 8 -6.20 5.74 -1.04
CA TRP A 8 -6.35 6.42 0.25
C TRP A 8 -5.07 6.37 1.05
N LEU A 9 -4.62 7.54 1.47
CA LEU A 9 -3.51 7.73 2.40
C LEU A 9 -4.01 8.57 3.57
N CYS A 10 -4.07 7.96 4.76
CA CYS A 10 -4.76 8.52 5.93
C CYS A 10 -3.81 8.66 7.13
N ASP A 11 -4.19 9.49 8.10
CA ASP A 11 -3.48 9.72 9.37
C ASP A 11 -2.00 10.15 9.19
N CYS A 12 -1.07 9.36 9.73
CA CYS A 12 0.37 9.58 9.66
C CYS A 12 1.05 8.68 8.62
N ALA A 13 0.28 8.11 7.68
CA ALA A 13 0.80 7.18 6.70
C ALA A 13 1.76 7.89 5.74
N LYS A 14 2.80 7.20 5.31
CA LYS A 14 3.83 7.79 4.43
C LYS A 14 4.07 6.91 3.22
N VAL A 15 4.15 7.56 2.06
CA VAL A 15 4.65 6.97 0.82
C VAL A 15 5.78 7.86 0.35
N TYR A 16 7.00 7.33 0.26
CA TYR A 16 8.19 8.14 -0.04
C TYR A 16 9.26 7.36 -0.81
N GLY A 17 10.27 8.07 -1.32
CA GLY A 17 11.26 7.51 -2.24
C GLY A 17 10.69 7.34 -3.64
N HIS A 18 10.91 6.18 -4.25
CA HIS A 18 10.33 5.77 -5.54
C HIS A 18 9.08 4.89 -5.38
N ALA A 19 8.59 4.73 -4.15
CA ALA A 19 7.44 3.90 -3.83
C ALA A 19 6.18 4.37 -4.56
N GLN A 20 5.33 3.40 -4.94
CA GLN A 20 4.09 3.66 -5.66
C GLN A 20 2.93 2.92 -5.00
N VAL A 21 1.84 3.65 -4.75
CA VAL A 21 0.55 3.06 -4.35
C VAL A 21 -0.44 3.30 -5.47
N LYS A 22 -0.99 2.22 -6.03
CA LYS A 22 -1.80 2.23 -7.24
C LYS A 22 -3.14 1.55 -7.02
N ALA A 23 -4.19 2.16 -7.53
CA ALA A 23 -5.47 1.49 -7.59
C ALA A 23 -5.45 0.42 -8.70
N GLY A 24 -6.09 -0.72 -8.45
CA GLY A 24 -6.34 -1.72 -9.50
C GLY A 24 -7.58 -1.38 -10.32
N ILE A 25 -7.90 -2.23 -11.29
CA ILE A 25 -8.98 -2.00 -12.26
C ILE A 25 -10.33 -2.62 -11.87
N GLU A 26 -10.37 -3.48 -10.84
CA GLU A 26 -11.62 -4.07 -10.36
C GLU A 26 -12.38 -3.06 -9.48
N GLU A 27 -13.71 -3.16 -9.40
CA GLU A 27 -14.59 -2.18 -8.71
C GLU A 27 -14.15 -1.84 -7.28
N ASP A 28 -13.58 -2.79 -6.54
CA ASP A 28 -13.13 -2.60 -5.16
C ASP A 28 -11.59 -2.56 -5.01
N ALA A 29 -10.84 -2.35 -6.10
CA ALA A 29 -9.38 -2.37 -6.10
C ALA A 29 -8.75 -1.07 -5.57
N ILE A 30 -9.20 -0.65 -4.39
CA ILE A 30 -8.91 0.63 -3.75
C ILE A 30 -7.88 0.40 -2.62
N PRO A 31 -6.59 0.72 -2.83
CA PRO A 31 -5.58 0.57 -1.79
C PRO A 31 -5.73 1.68 -0.74
N THR A 32 -5.52 1.30 0.52
CA THR A 32 -5.79 2.13 1.68
C THR A 32 -4.67 1.97 2.71
N ILE A 33 -3.91 3.04 2.97
CA ILE A 33 -2.80 3.06 3.94
C ILE A 33 -3.17 3.98 5.11
N HIS A 34 -3.15 3.43 6.32
CA HIS A 34 -3.66 4.07 7.54
C HIS A 34 -2.62 4.11 8.67
N TYR A 35 -2.89 4.97 9.66
CA TYR A 35 -2.08 5.13 10.87
C TYR A 35 -0.60 5.40 10.56
N SER A 36 0.32 4.73 11.27
CA SER A 36 1.78 4.91 11.13
C SER A 36 2.40 4.02 10.05
N SER A 37 1.62 3.56 9.07
CA SER A 37 2.09 2.63 8.04
C SER A 37 2.86 3.33 6.93
N GLN A 38 3.85 2.65 6.36
CA GLN A 38 4.83 3.25 5.46
C GLN A 38 5.08 2.36 4.23
N VAL A 39 5.12 3.00 3.06
CA VAL A 39 5.58 2.39 1.80
C VAL A 39 6.78 3.20 1.30
N ALA A 40 7.91 2.55 1.11
CA ALA A 40 9.20 3.21 0.93
C ALA A 40 10.02 2.61 -0.21
N GLU A 41 11.15 3.25 -0.51
CA GLU A 41 12.16 2.75 -1.45
C GLU A 41 11.59 2.55 -2.86
N TYR A 42 11.58 1.34 -3.41
CA TYR A 42 11.03 1.02 -4.74
C TYR A 42 9.77 0.16 -4.65
N ALA A 43 9.15 0.08 -3.47
CA ALA A 43 8.02 -0.80 -3.24
C ALA A 43 6.78 -0.37 -4.03
N ILE A 44 6.02 -1.36 -4.49
CA ILE A 44 4.75 -1.17 -5.20
C ILE A 44 3.64 -1.85 -4.40
N VAL A 45 2.58 -1.08 -4.11
CA VAL A 45 1.34 -1.56 -3.50
C VAL A 45 0.20 -1.31 -4.47
N GLU A 46 -0.50 -2.35 -4.91
CA GLU A 46 -1.53 -2.25 -5.95
C GLU A 46 -2.77 -3.11 -5.67
N GLY A 47 -3.96 -2.54 -5.85
CA GLY A 47 -5.23 -3.28 -5.78
C GLY A 47 -5.99 -3.11 -4.47
N ASN A 48 -6.82 -4.10 -4.12
CA ASN A 48 -7.64 -4.07 -2.90
C ASN A 48 -6.79 -4.49 -1.68
N CYS A 49 -6.09 -3.52 -1.09
CA CYS A 49 -5.27 -3.76 0.09
C CYS A 49 -5.44 -2.68 1.16
N VAL A 50 -5.42 -3.12 2.42
CA VAL A 50 -5.44 -2.25 3.59
C VAL A 50 -4.15 -2.47 4.39
N LEU A 51 -3.37 -1.42 4.60
CA LEU A 51 -2.19 -1.39 5.46
C LEU A 51 -2.47 -0.50 6.65
N LYS A 52 -2.38 -1.02 7.87
CA LYS A 52 -2.72 -0.25 9.07
C LYS A 52 -1.88 -0.66 10.29
N HIS A 53 -1.78 0.22 11.29
CA HIS A 53 -1.07 0.01 12.57
C HIS A 53 0.42 -0.38 12.47
N HIS A 54 1.26 0.40 11.80
CA HIS A 54 2.73 0.22 11.74
C HIS A 54 3.24 -0.82 10.73
N VAL A 55 2.53 -1.02 9.62
CA VAL A 55 3.05 -1.81 8.50
C VAL A 55 4.16 -1.07 7.77
N LEU A 56 5.24 -1.76 7.40
CA LEU A 56 6.30 -1.26 6.53
C LEU A 56 6.42 -2.12 5.27
N VAL A 57 6.34 -1.52 4.09
CA VAL A 57 6.66 -2.15 2.80
C VAL A 57 7.83 -1.41 2.16
N GLY A 58 8.93 -2.11 1.94
CA GLY A 58 10.20 -1.54 1.45
C GLY A 58 10.92 -2.43 0.45
N GLY A 59 12.12 -2.01 0.05
CA GLY A 59 12.94 -2.67 -0.97
C GLY A 59 12.30 -2.57 -2.35
N ASN A 60 12.40 -3.64 -3.12
CA ASN A 60 11.67 -3.82 -4.38
C ASN A 60 10.38 -4.66 -4.18
N ALA A 61 9.78 -4.63 -2.98
CA ALA A 61 8.60 -5.44 -2.69
C ALA A 61 7.42 -5.08 -3.60
N VAL A 62 6.67 -6.08 -4.04
CA VAL A 62 5.43 -5.90 -4.78
C VAL A 62 4.29 -6.59 -4.04
N VAL A 63 3.41 -5.80 -3.45
CA VAL A 63 2.14 -6.25 -2.85
C VAL A 63 1.04 -5.94 -3.85
N ARG A 64 0.43 -6.96 -4.44
CA ARG A 64 -0.59 -6.78 -5.48
C ARG A 64 -1.78 -7.72 -5.32
N GLY A 65 -2.94 -7.27 -5.77
CA GLY A 65 -4.19 -8.04 -5.75
C GLY A 65 -5.04 -7.70 -4.53
N GLY A 66 -5.86 -8.65 -4.09
CA GLY A 66 -6.74 -8.43 -2.96
C GLY A 66 -7.89 -9.43 -2.86
N PRO A 67 -8.64 -9.40 -1.76
CA PRO A 67 -8.47 -8.49 -0.62
C PRO A 67 -7.28 -8.87 0.27
N ILE A 68 -6.40 -7.91 0.56
CA ILE A 68 -5.24 -8.08 1.45
C ILE A 68 -5.37 -7.15 2.66
N LEU A 69 -5.23 -7.70 3.87
CA LEU A 69 -5.11 -6.92 5.09
C LEU A 69 -3.72 -7.15 5.70
N LEU A 70 -2.94 -6.09 5.80
CA LEU A 70 -1.72 -6.04 6.58
C LEU A 70 -1.98 -5.12 7.77
N ASP A 71 -1.68 -5.64 8.95
CA ASP A 71 -1.99 -4.99 10.21
C ASP A 71 -0.81 -5.15 11.16
N GLU A 72 -0.74 -4.29 12.16
CA GLU A 72 0.32 -4.27 13.16
C GLU A 72 1.72 -4.10 12.53
N HIS A 73 2.76 -4.55 13.23
CA HIS A 73 4.17 -4.34 12.92
C HIS A 73 4.69 -5.25 11.79
N VAL A 74 3.87 -5.53 10.77
CA VAL A 74 4.28 -6.33 9.61
C VAL A 74 5.32 -5.58 8.78
N VAL A 75 6.39 -6.29 8.41
CA VAL A 75 7.42 -5.79 7.50
C VAL A 75 7.48 -6.68 6.27
N ILE A 76 7.35 -6.08 5.09
CA ILE A 76 7.56 -6.74 3.79
C ILE A 76 8.74 -6.05 3.12
N GLN A 77 9.80 -6.81 2.86
CA GLN A 77 11.01 -6.32 2.20
C GLN A 77 11.28 -7.15 0.95
N GLY A 78 11.42 -6.48 -0.20
CA GLY A 78 11.88 -7.10 -1.44
C GLY A 78 13.39 -6.91 -1.63
N GLU A 79 14.03 -7.86 -2.31
CA GLU A 79 15.45 -7.78 -2.70
C GLU A 79 15.68 -6.89 -3.93
#